data_AF-B6FY92-F1
#
_entry.id   AF-B6FY92-F1
#
_cell.length_a   1.000
_cell.length_b   1.000
_cell.length_c   1.000
_cell.angle_alpha   90.00
_cell.angle_beta   90.00
_cell.angle_gamma   90.00
#
_symmetry.space_group_name_H-M   'P 1'
#
loop_
_entity.id
_entity.type
_entity.pdbx_description
1 polymer ?
#
loop_
_entity_poly.entity_id
_entity_poly.type
_entity_poly.pdbx_seq_one_letter_code
_entity_poly.pdbx_strand_id
1 'polypeptide(L)' 'MVNVLMALQVALGIALIIVIMPQENKTAMPSQYGAEGNQTYFKPKGKQAFLNKVTKVVSVLFFLNALALIIVTK' A
#
# COMPACT_ATOMS: atom_id res chain seq x y z
N MET A 1 3.93 26.77 -6.93
CA MET A 1 3.16 25.75 -6.18
C MET A 1 3.08 24.41 -6.91
N VAL A 2 2.68 24.38 -8.18
CA VAL A 2 2.55 23.13 -8.96
C VAL A 2 3.82 22.26 -8.96
N ASN A 3 5.01 22.86 -9.12
CA ASN A 3 6.28 22.12 -9.10
C ASN A 3 6.52 21.37 -7.77
N VAL A 4 6.05 21.92 -6.64
CA VAL A 4 6.19 21.30 -5.32
C VAL A 4 5.23 20.12 -5.17
N LEU A 5 3.96 20.29 -5.57
CA LEU A 5 2.97 19.21 -5.56
C LEU A 5 3.39 18.06 -6.47
N MET A 6 4.01 18.38 -7.60
CA MET A 6 4.49 17.40 -8.57
C MET A 6 5.74 16.67 -8.09
N ALA A 7 6.69 17.37 -7.46
CA ALA A 7 7.82 16.72 -6.78
C ALA A 7 7.35 15.79 -5.65
N LEU A 8 6.37 16.23 -4.86
CA LEU A 8 5.74 15.41 -3.81
C LEU A 8 5.04 14.18 -4.40
N GLN A 9 4.35 14.32 -5.55
CA GLN A 9 3.68 13.21 -6.23
C GLN A 9 4.69 12.14 -6.66
N VAL A 10 5.81 12.55 -7.25
CA VAL A 10 6.88 11.64 -7.66
C VAL A 10 7.51 10.94 -6.44
N ALA A 11 7.78 11.69 -5.37
CA ALA A 11 8.33 11.13 -4.14
C ALA A 11 7.38 10.10 -3.49
N LEU A 12 6.07 10.39 -3.42
CA LEU A 12 5.07 9.45 -2.92
C LEU A 12 4.96 8.21 -3.81
N GLY A 13 5.07 8.37 -5.13
CA GLY A 13 5.11 7.25 -6.08
C GLY A 13 6.30 6.31 -5.83
N ILE A 14 7.50 6.87 -5.67
CA ILE A 14 8.71 6.10 -5.33
C ILE A 14 8.54 5.39 -3.99
N ALA A 15 8.01 6.10 -2.97
CA ALA A 15 7.76 5.51 -1.66
C ALA A 15 6.79 4.33 -1.73
N LEU A 16 5.73 4.41 -2.54
CA LEU A 16 4.81 3.29 -2.76
C LEU A 16 5.51 2.11 -3.42
N ILE A 17 6.35 2.32 -4.43
CA ILE A 17 7.10 1.25 -5.08
C ILE A 17 7.99 0.53 -4.05
N ILE A 18 8.78 1.26 -3.27
CA ILE A 18 9.66 0.71 -2.24
C ILE A 18 8.89 -0.07 -1.18
N VAL A 19 7.72 0.43 -0.79
CA VAL A 19 6.91 -0.17 0.27
C VAL A 19 6.18 -1.41 -0.23
N ILE A 20 5.62 -1.39 -1.45
CA ILE A 20 4.78 -2.45 -2.01
C ILE A 20 5.60 -3.61 -2.59
N MET A 21 6.77 -3.35 -3.20
CA MET A 21 7.59 -4.43 -3.79
C MET A 21 7.94 -5.54 -2.78
N PRO A 22 8.35 -5.25 -1.52
CA PRO A 22 8.59 -6.28 -0.52
C PRO A 22 7.33 -7.00 0.01
N GLN A 23 6.12 -6.56 -0.37
CA GLN A 23 4.85 -7.13 0.11
C GLN A 23 4.32 -8.26 -0.78
N GLU A 24 5.00 -8.62 -1.86
CA GLU A 24 4.58 -9.71 -2.75
C GLU A 24 4.43 -11.03 -1.98
N ASN A 25 3.17 -11.47 -1.87
CA ASN A 25 2.72 -12.85 -1.71
C ASN A 25 3.28 -13.66 -0.54
N LYS A 26 2.95 -13.23 0.69
CA LYS A 26 2.60 -14.19 1.76
C LYS A 26 1.09 -14.29 1.92
N THR A 27 0.38 -14.50 0.82
CA THR A 27 -0.92 -15.17 0.89
C THR A 27 -0.61 -16.59 1.34
N ALA A 28 -0.89 -16.89 2.60
CA ALA A 28 -1.07 -18.27 3.01
C ALA A 28 -2.11 -18.85 2.03
N MET A 29 -1.68 -19.64 1.05
CA MET A 29 -2.60 -20.36 0.20
C MET A 29 -3.52 -21.12 1.16
N PRO A 30 -4.84 -20.84 1.20
CA PRO A 30 -5.74 -21.83 1.76
C PRO A 30 -5.59 -23.00 0.81
N SER A 31 -5.05 -24.10 1.31
CA SER A 31 -5.03 -25.37 0.62
C SER A 31 -6.35 -25.52 -0.14
N GLN A 32 -6.28 -25.60 -1.48
CA GLN A 32 -7.44 -25.88 -2.32
C GLN A 32 -8.05 -27.28 -2.03
N TYR A 33 -7.49 -28.01 -1.07
CA TYR A 33 -8.06 -29.21 -0.46
C TYR A 33 -8.63 -28.84 0.91
N GLY A 34 -9.95 -28.95 1.03
CA GLY A 34 -10.74 -28.53 2.18
C GLY A 34 -10.38 -29.23 3.49
N ALA A 35 -9.90 -28.45 4.45
CA ALA A 35 -9.90 -28.83 5.85
C ALA A 35 -10.88 -27.92 6.59
N GLU A 36 -12.12 -28.39 6.72
CA GLU A 36 -13.06 -27.93 7.74
C GLU A 36 -12.47 -28.26 9.11
N GLY A 37 -11.71 -27.33 9.69
CA GLY A 37 -11.06 -27.60 10.98
C GLY A 37 -10.05 -26.53 11.34
N ASN A 38 -10.54 -25.42 11.86
CA ASN A 38 -9.73 -24.35 12.44
C ASN A 38 -8.76 -23.68 11.45
N GLN A 39 -9.35 -22.93 10.50
CA GLN A 39 -8.67 -21.91 9.71
C GLN A 39 -7.96 -20.94 10.65
N THR A 40 -6.71 -21.24 11.00
CA THR A 40 -5.87 -20.33 11.75
C THR A 40 -5.57 -19.19 10.79
N TYR A 41 -6.44 -18.19 10.82
CA TYR A 41 -6.29 -16.91 10.15
C TYR A 41 -4.98 -16.32 10.64
N PHE A 42 -3.89 -16.63 9.93
CA PHE A 42 -2.57 -16.08 10.20
C PHE A 42 -2.63 -14.60 9.83
N LYS A 43 -3.11 -13.80 10.78
CA LYS A 43 -3.00 -12.34 10.73
C LYS A 43 -1.51 -12.05 10.50
N PRO A 44 -1.12 -11.28 9.48
CA PRO A 44 0.29 -10.98 9.24
C PRO A 44 0.88 -10.39 10.53
N LYS A 45 1.85 -11.06 11.15
CA LYS A 45 2.50 -10.60 12.39
C LYS A 45 3.81 -9.89 12.05
N GLY A 46 4.10 -8.80 12.75
CA GLY A 46 5.37 -8.07 12.65
C GLY A 46 5.48 -7.16 11.42
N LYS A 47 6.57 -7.32 10.66
CA LYS A 47 7.00 -6.37 9.61
C LYS A 47 5.96 -6.21 8.49
N GLN A 48 5.24 -7.26 8.13
CA GLN A 48 4.25 -7.21 7.05
C GLN A 48 2.98 -6.43 7.43
N ALA A 49 2.52 -6.53 8.70
CA ALA A 49 1.41 -5.69 9.17
C ALA A 49 1.79 -4.20 9.24
N PHE A 50 3.05 -3.91 9.59
CA PHE A 50 3.57 -2.55 9.56
C PHE A 50 3.61 -2.01 8.13
N LEU A 51 4.20 -2.75 7.18
CA LEU A 51 4.24 -2.37 5.76
C LEU A 51 2.84 -2.19 5.17
N ASN A 52 1.87 -3.07 5.48
CA ASN A 52 0.48 -2.88 5.05
C ASN A 52 -0.15 -1.61 5.62
N LYS A 53 0.12 -1.26 6.90
CA LYS A 53 -0.40 -0.03 7.49
C LYS A 53 0.23 1.21 6.84
N VAL A 54 1.55 1.20 6.62
CA VAL A 54 2.27 2.27 5.94
C VAL A 54 1.75 2.45 4.51
N THR A 55 1.57 1.36 3.76
CA THR A 55 1.03 1.40 2.40
C THR A 55 -0.33 2.09 2.37
N LYS A 56 -1.25 1.72 3.26
CA LYS A 56 -2.58 2.32 3.32
C LYS A 56 -2.51 3.84 3.52
N VAL A 57 -1.64 4.30 4.43
CA VAL A 57 -1.48 5.73 4.70
C VAL A 57 -0.86 6.44 3.49
N VAL A 58 0.24 5.90 2.95
CA VAL A 58 0.96 6.50 1.82
C VAL A 58 0.09 6.50 0.56
N SER A 59 -0.71 5.46 0.31
CA SER A 59 -1.61 5.39 -0.85
C SER A 59 -2.70 6.44 -0.77
N VAL A 60 -3.28 6.65 0.42
CA VAL A 60 -4.28 7.69 0.61
C VAL A 60 -3.68 9.08 0.37
N LEU A 61 -2.49 9.35 0.90
CA LEU A 61 -1.80 10.62 0.67
C LEU A 61 -1.45 10.83 -0.81
N PHE A 62 -1.03 9.79 -1.52
CA PHE A 62 -0.76 9.84 -2.96
C PHE A 62 -2.01 10.23 -3.76
N PHE A 63 -3.16 9.64 -3.46
CA PHE A 63 -4.42 9.98 -4.15
C PHE A 63 -4.91 11.38 -3.80
N LEU A 64 -4.82 11.79 -2.53
CA LEU A 64 -5.19 13.15 -2.13
C LEU A 64 -4.31 14.20 -2.83
N ASN A 65 -2.99 13.95 -2.92
CA ASN A 65 -2.09 14.84 -3.63
C ASN A 65 -2.37 14.85 -5.14
N ALA A 66 -2.71 13.71 -5.75
CA ALA A 66 -3.11 13.64 -7.16
C ALA A 66 -4.38 14.47 -7.44
N LEU A 67 -5.39 14.37 -6.57
CA LEU A 67 -6.61 15.18 -6.67
C LEU A 67 -6.34 16.68 -6.49
N ALA A 68 -5.52 17.04 -5.50
CA ALA A 68 -5.09 18.42 -5.29
C ALA A 68 -4.35 18.97 -6.52
N LEU A 69 -3.49 18.16 -7.13
CA LEU A 69 -2.75 18.53 -8.34
C LEU A 69 -3.73 18.84 -9.48
N ILE A 70 -4.72 17.97 -9.74
CA ILE A 70 -5.77 18.21 -10.75
C ILE A 70 -6.52 19.53 -10.52
N ILE A 71 -6.87 19.84 -9.26
CA ILE A 71 -7.64 21.06 -8.93
C ILE A 71 -6.77 22.31 -9.11
N VAL A 72 -5.49 22.26 -8.73
CA VAL A 72 -4.58 23.41 -8.79
C VAL A 72 -4.03 23.65 -10.20
N THR A 73 -3.93 22.60 -11.02
CA THR A 73 -3.45 22.71 -12.41
C THR A 73 -4.57 22.91 -13.43
N LYS A 74 -5.83 22.90 -12.99
CA LYS A 74 -6.96 23.38 -13.79
C LYS A 74 -6.90 24.90 -13.93
#